data_AF-A0A7C2TGZ8-F1
#
_entry.id   AF-A0A7C2TGZ8-F1
#
_cell.length_a   1.000
_cell.length_b   1.000
_cell.length_c   1.000
_cell.angle_alpha   90.00
_cell.angle_beta   90.00
_cell.angle_gamma   90.00
#
_symmetry.space_group_name_H-M   'P 1'
#
loop_
_entity.id
_entity.type
_entity.pdbx_description
1 polymer ?
#
loop_
_entity_poly.entity_id
_entity_poly.type
_entity_poly.pdbx_seq_one_letter_code
_entity_poly.pdbx_strand_id
1 'polypeptide(L)'
;MSVHKLLLCRHRSRQHGGFRQRCAASPRNNLVNFYTGNANDVVTRVVAHIRQVSSRSLNLAFLDPEGLELDWKTVAQLGTLRCDLIIHYSQQGISRNIGQAYLSTSEIKTDRFFGSSEWRKIYEPWHSRPNKKGLHRELLDFYKDRLRSLGYHDVKQSDEILTEPLIRSHIRRAPLYRLIFASKHPLGEKFWQRITRRDLYGQEQLF
;
A
#
# COMPACT_ATOMS: atom_id res chain seq x y z
N MET A 1 17.98 11.79 19.04
CA MET A 1 16.51 11.68 19.20
C MET A 1 15.99 10.69 18.16
N SER A 2 15.74 9.43 18.54
CA SER A 2 15.11 8.46 17.62
C SER A 2 14.09 7.65 18.40
N VAL A 3 12.81 7.97 18.20
CA VAL A 3 11.70 7.24 18.78
C VAL A 3 11.06 6.47 17.63
N HIS A 4 11.48 5.21 17.47
CA HIS A 4 10.89 4.30 16.50
C HIS A 4 9.57 3.76 17.06
N LYS A 5 8.46 4.46 16.81
CA LYS A 5 7.13 4.00 17.24
C LYS A 5 6.50 3.15 16.15
N LEU A 6 6.19 1.90 16.48
CA LEU A 6 5.39 1.04 15.62
C LEU A 6 3.91 1.24 15.94
N LEU A 7 3.15 1.69 14.95
CA LEU A 7 1.71 1.94 15.05
C LEU A 7 0.96 0.90 14.24
N LEU A 8 0.10 0.14 14.91
CA LEU A 8 -0.55 -1.02 14.33
C LEU A 8 -2.06 -0.86 14.44
N CYS A 9 -2.76 -0.93 13.30
CA CYS A 9 -4.20 -0.85 13.22
C CYS A 9 -4.79 -2.18 12.72
N ARG A 10 -5.82 -2.69 13.41
CA ARG A 10 -6.47 -3.96 13.01
C ARG A 10 -7.96 -3.99 13.37
N HIS A 11 -8.76 -4.57 12.47
CA HIS A 11 -10.23 -4.57 12.55
C HIS A 11 -10.84 -5.68 13.43
N ARG A 12 -10.24 -6.88 13.53
CA ARG A 12 -10.88 -8.03 14.25
C ARG A 12 -10.25 -8.34 15.61
N SER A 13 -11.06 -8.29 16.67
CA SER A 13 -10.70 -8.57 18.07
C SER A 13 -10.09 -9.96 18.32
N ARG A 14 -10.57 -11.02 17.65
CA ARG A 14 -10.17 -12.42 17.93
C ARG A 14 -8.72 -12.79 17.60
N GLN A 15 -8.02 -12.04 16.75
CA GLN A 15 -6.59 -12.28 16.45
C GLN A 15 -5.63 -11.40 17.26
N HIS A 16 -6.11 -10.71 18.30
CA HIS A 16 -5.27 -9.81 19.10
C HIS A 16 -4.32 -10.55 20.05
N GLY A 17 -4.69 -11.75 20.54
CA GLY A 17 -3.94 -12.48 21.56
C GLY A 17 -2.50 -12.78 21.14
N GLY A 18 -2.32 -13.57 20.08
CA GLY A 18 -0.98 -13.98 19.64
C GLY A 18 -0.11 -12.84 19.12
N PHE A 19 -0.70 -11.79 18.55
CA PHE A 19 0.06 -10.63 18.06
C PHE A 19 0.53 -9.72 19.18
N ARG A 20 -0.35 -9.35 20.12
CA ARG A 20 0.04 -8.57 21.30
C ARG A 20 1.06 -9.33 22.15
N GLN A 21 0.93 -10.64 22.26
CA GLN A 21 1.90 -11.49 22.94
C GLN A 21 3.29 -11.43 22.29
N ARG A 22 3.37 -11.50 20.95
CA ARG A 22 4.65 -11.33 20.22
C ARG A 22 5.26 -9.95 20.42
N CYS A 23 4.44 -8.88 20.38
CA CYS A 23 4.93 -7.53 20.65
C CYS A 23 5.39 -7.38 22.10
N ALA A 24 4.68 -7.95 23.07
CA ALA A 24 5.02 -7.89 24.50
C ALA A 24 6.35 -8.61 24.79
N ALA A 25 6.61 -9.74 24.12
CA ALA A 25 7.87 -10.47 24.20
C ALA A 25 9.05 -9.75 23.54
N SER A 26 8.83 -8.66 22.80
CA SER A 26 9.90 -7.87 22.20
C SER A 26 10.57 -6.97 23.24
N PRO A 27 11.91 -6.84 23.24
CA PRO A 27 12.63 -5.84 24.04
C PRO A 27 12.22 -4.39 23.74
N ARG A 28 11.49 -4.15 22.64
CA ARG A 28 11.00 -2.83 22.20
C ARG A 28 9.51 -2.62 22.46
N ASN A 29 8.89 -3.43 23.34
CA ASN A 29 7.45 -3.37 23.60
C ASN A 29 6.96 -1.96 24.01
N ASN A 30 7.79 -1.20 24.73
CA ASN A 30 7.54 0.16 25.20
C ASN A 30 7.47 1.19 24.06
N LEU A 31 7.95 0.83 22.87
CA LEU A 31 7.89 1.66 21.66
C LEU A 31 6.65 1.35 20.81
N VAL A 32 5.89 0.30 21.13
CA VAL A 32 4.72 -0.13 20.35
C VAL A 32 3.46 0.55 20.89
N ASN A 33 2.72 1.25 20.03
CA ASN A 33 1.40 1.76 20.37
C ASN A 33 0.34 1.07 19.52
N PHE A 34 -0.70 0.56 20.18
CA PHE A 34 -1.78 -0.16 19.51
C PHE A 34 -2.98 0.74 19.32
N TYR A 35 -3.52 0.73 18.10
CA TYR A 35 -4.80 1.32 17.81
C TYR A 35 -5.72 0.21 17.28
N THR A 36 -6.84 -0.02 17.94
CA THR A 36 -7.81 -1.05 17.52
C THR A 36 -8.99 -0.38 16.84
N GLY A 37 -9.34 -0.84 15.64
CA GLY A 37 -10.42 -0.27 14.84
C GLY A 37 -10.19 -0.39 13.33
N ASN A 38 -11.08 0.22 12.55
CA ASN A 38 -10.90 0.39 11.13
C ASN A 38 -9.73 1.36 10.87
N ALA A 39 -8.78 0.94 10.04
CA ALA A 39 -7.60 1.75 9.71
C ALA A 39 -7.98 3.09 9.05
N ASN A 40 -9.07 3.12 8.28
CA ASN A 40 -9.52 4.34 7.60
C ASN A 40 -10.08 5.40 8.56
N ASP A 41 -10.40 5.02 9.80
CA ASP A 41 -10.90 5.93 10.83
C ASP A 41 -9.79 6.25 11.83
N VAL A 42 -8.99 5.24 12.19
CA VAL A 42 -7.88 5.36 13.15
C VAL A 42 -6.74 6.23 12.64
N VAL A 43 -6.53 6.29 11.32
CA VAL A 43 -5.41 7.02 10.70
C VAL A 43 -5.33 8.49 11.15
N THR A 44 -6.46 9.15 11.38
CA THR A 44 -6.46 10.56 11.85
C THR A 44 -5.83 10.70 13.23
N ARG A 45 -6.10 9.75 14.15
CA ARG A 45 -5.48 9.72 15.47
C ARG A 45 -3.98 9.41 15.39
N VAL A 46 -3.60 8.48 14.51
CA VAL A 46 -2.20 8.13 14.25
C VAL A 46 -1.42 9.33 13.74
N VAL A 47 -1.94 10.05 12.74
CA VAL A 47 -1.30 11.25 12.17
C VAL A 47 -1.18 12.35 13.22
N ALA A 48 -2.23 12.60 14.01
CA ALA A 48 -2.21 13.58 15.09
C ALA A 48 -1.14 13.25 16.13
N HIS A 49 -1.06 11.98 16.57
CA HIS A 49 -0.05 11.52 17.53
C HIS A 49 1.37 11.68 17.00
N ILE A 50 1.64 11.31 15.74
CA ILE A 50 2.97 11.49 15.13
C ILE A 50 3.38 12.96 15.15
N ARG A 51 2.47 13.86 14.76
CA ARG A 51 2.73 15.31 14.76
C ARG A 51 3.01 15.86 16.15
N GLN A 52 2.29 15.40 17.17
CA GLN A 52 2.51 15.79 18.56
C GLN A 52 3.88 15.32 19.09
N VAL A 53 4.30 14.10 18.72
CA VAL A 53 5.56 13.53 19.18
C VAL A 53 6.76 14.15 18.47
N SER A 54 6.70 14.31 17.15
CA SER A 54 7.76 14.95 16.37
C SER A 54 7.32 15.31 14.96
N SER A 55 7.39 16.61 14.64
CA SER A 55 7.19 17.14 13.29
C SER A 55 8.31 16.76 12.30
N ARG A 56 9.44 16.23 12.78
CA ARG A 56 10.61 15.86 11.97
C ARG A 56 10.88 14.36 11.92
N SER A 57 9.95 13.55 12.41
CA SER A 57 10.08 12.09 12.38
C SER A 57 10.17 11.57 10.94
N LEU A 58 11.03 10.56 10.75
CA LEU A 58 11.01 9.73 9.54
C LEU A 58 10.01 8.61 9.78
N ASN A 59 9.00 8.53 8.93
CA ASN A 59 7.92 7.57 9.07
C ASN A 59 7.93 6.60 7.89
N LEU A 60 7.55 5.35 8.16
CA LEU A 60 7.27 4.33 7.15
C LEU A 60 5.92 3.70 7.50
N ALA A 61 4.99 3.68 6.54
CA ALA A 61 3.69 3.03 6.72
C ALA A 61 3.56 1.85 5.76
N PHE A 62 3.22 0.68 6.30
CA PHE A 62 2.87 -0.51 5.53
C PHE A 62 1.35 -0.67 5.51
N LEU A 63 0.74 -0.61 4.33
CA LEU A 63 -0.69 -0.65 4.10
C LEU A 63 -1.04 -1.95 3.35
N ASP A 64 -1.59 -2.91 4.08
CA ASP A 64 -1.90 -4.25 3.57
C ASP A 64 -3.40 -4.57 3.70
N PRO A 65 -4.25 -4.06 2.79
CA PRO A 65 -5.65 -4.46 2.72
C PRO A 65 -5.80 -5.89 2.16
N GLU A 66 -6.87 -6.58 2.56
CA GLU A 66 -7.21 -7.91 2.02
C GLU A 66 -7.79 -7.81 0.58
N GLY A 67 -8.45 -6.69 0.29
CA GLY A 67 -9.10 -6.36 -0.96
C GLY A 67 -9.09 -4.85 -1.22
N LEU A 68 -10.28 -4.25 -1.28
CA LEU A 68 -10.48 -2.82 -1.57
C LEU A 68 -10.93 -2.04 -0.32
N GLU A 69 -10.49 -2.45 0.86
CA GLU A 69 -10.88 -1.83 2.13
C GLU A 69 -10.02 -0.62 2.47
N LEU A 70 -8.85 -0.44 1.85
CA LEU A 70 -8.02 0.75 2.06
C LEU A 70 -8.63 1.92 1.29
N ASP A 71 -9.12 2.92 2.01
CA ASP A 71 -9.62 4.14 1.39
C ASP A 71 -8.44 5.07 1.02
N TRP A 72 -8.51 5.71 -0.14
CA TRP A 72 -7.52 6.70 -0.58
C TRP A 72 -7.34 7.84 0.42
N LYS A 73 -8.40 8.24 1.14
CA LYS A 73 -8.31 9.26 2.19
C LYS A 73 -7.26 8.90 3.25
N THR A 74 -7.10 7.61 3.55
CA THR A 74 -6.11 7.09 4.50
C THR A 74 -4.70 7.28 3.98
N VAL A 75 -4.49 6.96 2.70
CA VAL A 75 -3.23 7.17 2.00
C VAL A 75 -2.88 8.65 1.96
N ALA A 76 -3.84 9.50 1.60
CA ALA A 76 -3.67 10.95 1.56
C ALA A 76 -3.34 11.53 2.93
N GLN A 77 -4.01 11.08 4.00
CA GLN A 77 -3.70 11.52 5.37
C GLN A 77 -2.28 11.17 5.80
N LEU A 78 -1.82 9.94 5.55
CA LEU A 78 -0.43 9.55 5.80
C LEU A 78 0.55 10.34 4.91
N GLY A 79 0.13 10.61 3.67
CA GLY A 79 0.82 11.48 2.74
C GLY A 79 0.97 12.93 3.22
N THR A 80 0.30 13.37 4.28
CA THR A 80 0.56 14.70 4.87
C THR A 80 1.78 14.72 5.79
N LEU A 81 2.34 13.55 6.13
CA LEU A 81 3.54 13.40 6.94
C LEU A 81 4.79 13.30 6.06
N ARG A 82 5.96 13.39 6.69
CA ARG A 82 7.22 12.89 6.11
C ARG A 82 7.23 11.37 6.26
N CYS A 83 6.54 10.69 5.34
CA CYS A 83 6.26 9.26 5.41
C CYS A 83 6.49 8.59 4.05
N ASP A 84 7.31 7.54 4.06
CA ASP A 84 7.36 6.57 2.97
C ASP A 84 6.21 5.58 3.13
N LEU A 85 5.66 5.11 2.01
CA LEU A 85 4.53 4.19 1.98
C LEU A 85 4.92 2.91 1.24
N ILE A 86 4.53 1.78 1.82
CA ILE A 86 4.50 0.49 1.13
C ILE A 86 3.04 0.05 1.10
N ILE A 87 2.46 -0.07 -0.08
CA ILE A 87 1.03 -0.34 -0.27
C ILE A 87 0.86 -1.63 -1.05
N HIS A 88 0.08 -2.57 -0.51
CA HIS A 88 -0.35 -3.73 -1.24
C HIS A 88 -1.49 -3.36 -2.20
N TYR A 89 -1.21 -3.45 -3.50
CA TYR A 89 -2.17 -3.26 -4.58
C TYR A 89 -2.88 -4.59 -4.88
N SER A 90 -4.12 -4.71 -4.39
CA SER A 90 -4.91 -5.95 -4.51
C SER A 90 -5.47 -6.15 -5.93
N GLN A 91 -4.67 -6.72 -6.83
CA GLN A 91 -5.12 -7.07 -8.18
C GLN A 91 -6.37 -7.95 -8.17
N GLN A 92 -6.40 -8.96 -7.30
CA GLN A 92 -7.54 -9.87 -7.18
C GLN A 92 -8.77 -9.17 -6.59
N GLY A 93 -8.58 -8.24 -5.66
CA GLY A 93 -9.67 -7.41 -5.13
C GLY A 93 -10.28 -6.56 -6.24
N ILE A 94 -9.45 -5.89 -7.04
CA ILE A 94 -9.90 -5.09 -8.19
C ILE A 94 -10.63 -5.96 -9.21
N SER A 95 -10.02 -7.05 -9.68
CA SER A 95 -10.64 -7.93 -10.70
C SER A 95 -12.03 -8.45 -10.28
N ARG A 96 -12.23 -8.73 -8.98
CA ARG A 96 -13.51 -9.23 -8.45
C ARG A 96 -14.59 -8.15 -8.37
N ASN A 97 -14.21 -6.90 -8.13
CA ASN A 97 -15.18 -5.84 -7.85
C ASN A 97 -15.39 -4.88 -9.04
N ILE A 98 -14.41 -4.73 -9.94
CA ILE A 98 -14.40 -3.63 -10.92
C ILE A 98 -15.54 -3.68 -11.94
N GLY A 99 -16.01 -4.86 -12.33
CA GLY A 99 -17.14 -5.01 -13.26
C GLY A 99 -18.47 -4.56 -12.65
N GLN A 100 -18.79 -5.08 -11.46
CA GLN A 100 -19.97 -4.63 -10.70
C GLN A 100 -19.88 -3.13 -10.38
N ALA A 101 -18.67 -2.68 -10.04
CA ALA A 101 -18.40 -1.31 -9.70
C ALA A 101 -18.70 -0.33 -10.85
N TYR A 102 -18.40 -0.75 -12.07
CA TYR A 102 -18.57 0.05 -13.26
C TYR A 102 -20.05 0.27 -13.58
N LEU A 103 -20.90 -0.73 -13.32
CA LEU A 103 -22.35 -0.65 -13.49
C LEU A 103 -23.07 0.17 -12.40
N SER A 104 -22.37 0.48 -11.29
CA SER A 104 -22.95 1.21 -10.16
C SER A 104 -22.92 2.72 -10.40
N THR A 105 -24.04 3.38 -10.10
CA THR A 105 -24.20 4.85 -10.15
C THR A 105 -23.88 5.53 -8.81
N SER A 106 -23.76 4.79 -7.72
CA SER A 106 -23.34 5.32 -6.40
C SER A 106 -21.85 5.12 -6.14
N GLU A 107 -21.28 5.92 -5.24
CA GLU A 107 -19.93 5.71 -4.71
C GLU A 107 -19.82 4.34 -4.05
N ILE A 108 -18.75 3.62 -4.38
CA ILE A 108 -18.51 2.23 -4.02
C ILE A 108 -17.06 2.01 -3.60
N LYS A 109 -16.74 0.81 -3.10
CA LYS A 109 -15.39 0.47 -2.61
C LYS A 109 -14.27 0.80 -3.61
N THR A 110 -14.49 0.59 -4.90
CA THR A 110 -13.51 0.91 -5.95
C THR A 110 -13.22 2.41 -6.02
N ASP A 111 -14.26 3.24 -5.93
CA ASP A 111 -14.13 4.70 -5.91
C ASP A 111 -13.36 5.16 -4.68
N ARG A 112 -13.64 4.58 -3.51
CA ARG A 112 -12.89 4.90 -2.28
C ARG A 112 -11.44 4.45 -2.35
N PHE A 113 -11.16 3.28 -2.92
CA PHE A 113 -9.81 2.74 -3.05
C PHE A 113 -8.92 3.63 -3.93
N PHE A 114 -9.42 4.02 -5.10
CA PHE A 114 -8.72 4.97 -5.97
C PHE A 114 -8.86 6.43 -5.51
N GLY A 115 -9.88 6.71 -4.69
CA GLY A 115 -10.34 8.03 -4.23
C GLY A 115 -10.95 8.90 -5.34
N SER A 116 -11.45 8.28 -6.40
CA SER A 116 -12.03 8.94 -7.56
C SER A 116 -12.81 7.93 -8.41
N SER A 117 -13.82 8.38 -9.13
CA SER A 117 -14.56 7.59 -10.13
C SER A 117 -13.84 7.52 -11.49
N GLU A 118 -12.76 8.28 -11.67
CA GLU A 118 -12.03 8.45 -12.95
C GLU A 118 -11.39 7.15 -13.47
N TRP A 119 -11.21 6.13 -12.63
CA TRP A 119 -10.81 4.80 -13.08
C TRP A 119 -11.79 4.21 -14.10
N ARG A 120 -13.06 4.65 -14.13
CA ARG A 120 -14.04 4.24 -15.14
C ARG A 120 -13.60 4.67 -16.54
N LYS A 121 -12.89 5.80 -16.69
CA LYS A 121 -12.34 6.24 -17.99
C LYS A 121 -11.24 5.31 -18.52
N ILE A 122 -10.64 4.51 -17.64
CA ILE A 122 -9.67 3.45 -17.98
C ILE A 122 -10.43 2.15 -18.27
N TYR A 123 -11.40 1.81 -17.43
CA TYR A 123 -12.14 0.56 -17.53
C TYR A 123 -13.06 0.48 -18.76
N GLU A 124 -13.77 1.56 -19.09
CA GLU A 124 -14.70 1.64 -20.22
C GLU A 124 -14.04 1.23 -21.56
N PRO A 125 -12.96 1.89 -22.04
CA PRO A 125 -12.34 1.50 -23.29
C PRO A 125 -11.73 0.10 -23.17
N TRP A 126 -11.19 -0.29 -22.01
CA TRP A 126 -10.66 -1.64 -21.81
C TRP A 126 -11.75 -2.72 -21.93
N HIS A 127 -12.93 -2.47 -21.39
CA HIS A 127 -14.06 -3.39 -21.39
C HIS A 127 -14.55 -3.70 -22.80
N SER A 128 -14.48 -2.68 -23.67
CA SER A 128 -14.89 -2.74 -25.08
C SER A 128 -13.81 -3.25 -26.04
N ARG A 129 -12.56 -3.46 -25.59
CA ARG A 129 -11.47 -3.99 -26.43
C ARG A 129 -11.64 -5.50 -26.69
N PRO A 130 -11.30 -5.99 -27.91
CA PRO A 130 -11.32 -7.43 -28.21
C PRO A 130 -10.36 -8.25 -27.35
N ASN A 131 -9.23 -7.65 -26.98
CA ASN A 131 -8.19 -8.28 -26.16
C ASN A 131 -8.13 -7.62 -24.78
N LYS A 132 -8.69 -8.29 -23.77
CA LYS A 132 -8.82 -7.79 -22.39
C LYS A 132 -7.53 -7.89 -21.57
N LYS A 133 -6.42 -7.33 -22.09
CA LYS A 133 -5.11 -7.28 -21.42
C LYS A 133 -4.79 -5.87 -20.91
N GLY A 134 -3.82 -5.74 -20.01
CA GLY A 134 -3.25 -4.44 -19.62
C GLY A 134 -3.97 -3.64 -18.53
N LEU A 135 -5.23 -3.97 -18.17
CA LEU A 135 -6.03 -3.18 -17.20
C LEU A 135 -5.29 -2.87 -15.90
N HIS A 136 -4.67 -3.87 -15.28
CA HIS A 136 -3.96 -3.69 -14.00
C HIS A 136 -2.72 -2.82 -14.10
N ARG A 137 -2.14 -2.66 -15.29
CA ARG A 137 -1.04 -1.71 -15.49
C ARG A 137 -1.58 -0.29 -15.57
N GLU A 138 -2.61 -0.07 -16.39
CA GLU A 138 -3.26 1.25 -16.55
C GLU A 138 -3.84 1.75 -15.21
N LEU A 139 -4.54 0.89 -14.46
CA LEU A 139 -5.08 1.22 -13.13
C LEU A 139 -3.99 1.45 -12.08
N LEU A 140 -2.89 0.70 -12.15
CA LEU A 140 -1.76 0.94 -11.28
C LEU A 140 -1.16 2.30 -11.57
N ASP A 141 -0.91 2.63 -12.84
CA ASP A 141 -0.36 3.91 -13.24
C ASP A 141 -1.23 5.07 -12.78
N PHE A 142 -2.56 4.93 -12.89
CA PHE A 142 -3.51 5.87 -12.32
C PHE A 142 -3.35 6.03 -10.80
N TYR A 143 -3.21 4.94 -10.05
CA TYR A 143 -2.95 4.99 -8.61
C TYR A 143 -1.60 5.68 -8.30
N LYS A 144 -0.57 5.44 -9.12
CA LYS A 144 0.75 6.09 -9.00
C LYS A 144 0.67 7.58 -9.28
N ASP A 145 -0.09 8.02 -10.28
CA ASP A 145 -0.33 9.45 -10.57
C ASP A 145 -0.98 10.17 -9.39
N ARG A 146 -1.94 9.51 -8.75
CA ARG A 146 -2.57 10.02 -7.54
C ARG A 146 -1.55 10.19 -6.41
N LEU A 147 -0.62 9.25 -6.24
CA LEU A 147 0.49 9.41 -5.28
C LEU A 147 1.41 10.57 -5.67
N ARG A 148 1.71 10.76 -6.96
CA ARG A 148 2.50 11.92 -7.44
C ARG A 148 1.85 13.24 -7.05
N SER A 149 0.52 13.34 -7.10
CA SER A 149 -0.20 14.54 -6.66
C SER A 149 -0.04 14.85 -5.15
N LEU A 150 0.35 13.86 -4.34
CA LEU A 150 0.67 14.02 -2.91
C LEU A 150 2.16 14.33 -2.64
N GLY A 151 2.95 14.57 -3.70
CA GLY A 151 4.38 14.88 -3.61
C GLY A 151 5.30 13.64 -3.57
N TYR A 152 4.80 12.47 -3.97
CA TYR A 152 5.65 11.28 -4.13
C TYR A 152 6.33 11.30 -5.51
N HIS A 153 7.64 11.56 -5.54
CA HIS A 153 8.35 11.92 -6.78
C HIS A 153 8.79 10.73 -7.63
N ASP A 154 9.10 9.59 -7.01
CA ASP A 154 9.73 8.45 -7.70
C ASP A 154 8.89 7.19 -7.57
N VAL A 155 7.64 7.25 -8.00
CA VAL A 155 6.89 6.02 -8.31
C VAL A 155 7.27 5.59 -9.73
N LYS A 156 8.53 5.19 -9.93
CA LYS A 156 9.01 4.84 -11.28
C LYS A 156 8.33 3.56 -11.78
N GLN A 157 8.13 3.54 -13.09
CA GLN A 157 7.70 2.41 -13.90
C GLN A 157 8.88 1.48 -14.29
N SER A 158 10.05 1.68 -13.69
CA SER A 158 11.31 1.11 -14.16
C SER A 158 11.37 -0.39 -13.95
N ASP A 159 11.18 -1.06 -15.08
CA ASP A 159 11.36 -2.46 -15.38
C ASP A 159 10.40 -3.39 -14.66
N GLU A 160 9.63 -4.13 -15.47
CA GLU A 160 8.60 -5.13 -15.12
C GLU A 160 9.09 -6.26 -14.18
N ILE A 161 10.28 -6.15 -13.60
CA ILE A 161 10.96 -7.18 -12.83
C ILE A 161 11.60 -6.65 -11.53
N LEU A 162 11.96 -5.36 -11.40
CA LEU A 162 12.87 -4.91 -10.32
C LEU A 162 12.25 -4.05 -9.21
N THR A 163 11.15 -3.34 -9.46
CA THR A 163 10.47 -2.51 -8.43
C THR A 163 9.15 -3.07 -7.94
N GLU A 164 8.61 -4.07 -8.64
CA GLU A 164 7.39 -4.77 -8.30
C GLU A 164 7.77 -6.22 -8.01
N PRO A 165 8.08 -6.61 -6.76
CA PRO A 165 8.35 -8.00 -6.44
C PRO A 165 7.07 -8.78 -6.74
N LEU A 166 7.01 -9.38 -7.92
CA LEU A 166 5.91 -10.21 -8.35
C LEU A 166 6.09 -11.54 -7.62
N ILE A 167 5.66 -11.59 -6.36
CA ILE A 167 5.66 -12.83 -5.61
C ILE A 167 4.75 -13.77 -6.38
N ARG A 168 5.30 -14.81 -6.99
CA ARG A 168 4.52 -15.78 -7.76
C ARG A 168 4.22 -16.98 -6.89
N SER A 169 3.00 -17.51 -6.98
CA SER A 169 2.67 -18.78 -6.33
C SER A 169 3.61 -19.88 -6.83
N HIS A 170 4.23 -20.61 -5.90
CA HIS A 170 5.15 -21.72 -6.21
C HIS A 170 4.52 -22.79 -7.13
N ILE A 171 3.19 -22.95 -7.06
CA ILE A 171 2.45 -24.01 -7.78
C ILE A 171 1.96 -23.54 -9.16
N ARG A 172 1.57 -22.26 -9.31
CA ARG A 172 0.89 -21.78 -10.53
C ARG A 172 1.60 -20.63 -11.27
N ARG A 173 2.74 -20.15 -10.77
CA ARG A 173 3.47 -18.96 -11.28
C ARG A 173 2.58 -17.69 -11.42
N ALA A 174 1.41 -17.68 -10.78
CA ALA A 174 0.47 -16.57 -10.84
C ALA A 174 0.97 -15.40 -9.97
N PRO A 175 0.85 -14.14 -10.44
CA PRO A 175 1.23 -12.97 -9.66
C PRO A 175 0.35 -12.84 -8.41
N LEU A 176 0.93 -13.02 -7.21
CA LEU A 176 0.20 -12.99 -5.94
C LEU A 176 0.14 -11.57 -5.34
N TYR A 177 1.25 -10.83 -5.35
CA TYR A 177 1.35 -9.54 -4.65
C TYR A 177 2.02 -8.49 -5.52
N ARG A 178 1.39 -7.32 -5.64
CA ARG A 178 2.02 -6.13 -6.23
C ARG A 178 2.15 -5.09 -5.14
N LEU A 179 3.39 -4.80 -4.74
CA LEU A 179 3.68 -3.75 -3.77
C LEU A 179 4.01 -2.46 -4.50
N ILE A 180 3.44 -1.36 -4.02
CA ILE A 180 3.79 0.00 -4.42
C ILE A 180 4.65 0.58 -3.30
N PHE A 181 5.89 0.92 -3.61
CA PHE A 181 6.68 1.79 -2.76
C PHE A 181 6.53 3.23 -3.23
N ALA A 182 6.28 4.15 -2.30
CA ALA A 182 6.18 5.57 -2.58
C ALA A 182 7.00 6.36 -1.55
N SER A 183 8.01 7.08 -2.04
CA SER A 183 8.82 7.98 -1.22
C SER A 183 8.78 9.41 -1.75
N LYS A 184 8.86 10.37 -0.84
CA LYS A 184 9.05 11.79 -1.14
C LYS A 184 10.52 12.17 -1.26
N HIS A 185 11.43 11.24 -0.98
CA HIS A 185 12.87 11.48 -0.95
C HIS A 185 13.62 10.48 -1.85
N PRO A 186 14.52 10.92 -2.74
CA PRO A 186 15.24 10.03 -3.65
C PRO A 186 16.04 8.91 -2.95
N LEU A 187 16.46 9.12 -1.71
CA LEU A 187 17.13 8.08 -0.90
C LEU A 187 16.22 6.91 -0.53
N GLY A 188 14.91 7.13 -0.34
CA GLY A 188 13.97 6.07 -0.03
C GLY A 188 13.95 5.02 -1.15
N GLU A 189 13.95 5.48 -2.40
CA GLU A 189 14.00 4.61 -3.57
C GLU A 189 15.31 3.83 -3.67
N LYS A 190 16.45 4.48 -3.39
CA LYS A 190 17.75 3.79 -3.35
C LYS A 190 17.75 2.66 -2.32
N PHE A 191 17.12 2.86 -1.17
CA PHE A 191 16.98 1.79 -0.18
C PHE A 191 16.04 0.69 -0.66
N TRP A 192 14.87 1.05 -1.20
CA TRP A 192 13.90 0.09 -1.73
C TRP A 192 14.52 -0.81 -2.79
N GLN A 193 15.21 -0.25 -3.80
CA GLN A 193 15.89 -1.02 -4.84
C GLN A 193 16.97 -1.95 -4.29
N ARG A 194 17.72 -1.53 -3.26
CA ARG A 194 18.75 -2.38 -2.65
C ARG A 194 18.14 -3.56 -1.90
N ILE A 195 17.02 -3.36 -1.21
CA ILE A 195 16.39 -4.44 -0.45
C ILE A 195 15.59 -5.39 -1.34
N THR A 196 15.05 -4.93 -2.48
CA THR A 196 14.30 -5.78 -3.43
C THR A 196 15.20 -6.56 -4.39
N ARG A 197 16.50 -6.20 -4.52
CA ARG A 197 17.50 -6.96 -5.28
C ARG A 197 17.92 -8.28 -4.62
N ARG A 198 17.63 -8.45 -3.33
CA ARG A 198 17.84 -9.72 -2.65
C ARG A 198 16.65 -10.61 -2.96
N ASP A 199 16.90 -11.81 -3.49
CA ASP A 199 15.86 -12.82 -3.67
C ASP A 199 15.12 -13.03 -2.33
N LEU A 200 13.85 -13.40 -2.38
CA LEU A 200 13.01 -13.79 -1.23
C LEU A 200 13.68 -14.90 -0.37
N TYR A 201 14.66 -15.61 -0.93
CA TYR A 201 15.50 -16.62 -0.27
C TYR A 201 16.86 -16.12 0.23
N GLY A 202 17.17 -14.83 0.13
CA GLY A 202 18.40 -14.23 0.66
C GLY A 202 19.66 -14.45 -0.19
N GLN A 203 19.54 -14.97 -1.42
CA GLN A 203 20.66 -15.00 -2.36
C GLN A 203 20.82 -13.65 -3.06
N GLU A 204 22.04 -13.13 -3.00
CA GLU A 204 22.47 -12.03 -3.88
C GLU A 204 22.61 -12.60 -5.29
N GLN A 205 22.02 -11.94 -6.29
CA GLN A 205 22.28 -12.31 -7.68
C GLN A 205 23.79 -12.15 -7.94
N LEU A 206 24.46 -13.28 -8.20
CA LEU A 206 25.83 -13.31 -8.67
C LEU A 206 25.82 -12.91 -10.14
N PHE A 207 26.28 -11.67 -10.38
CA PHE A 207 26.67 -11.03 -11.65
C PHE A 207 25.66 -11.01 -12.80
#